data_AF-A0A521PUS8-F1
#
_entry.id   AF-A0A521PUS8-F1
#
_cell.length_a   1.000
_cell.length_b   1.000
_cell.length_c   1.000
_cell.angle_alpha   90.00
_cell.angle_beta   90.00
_cell.angle_gamma   90.00
#
_symmetry.space_group_name_H-M   'P 1'
#
loop_
_entity.id
_entity.type
_entity.pdbx_description
1 polymer ?
#
loop_
_entity_poly.entity_id
_entity_poly.type
_entity_poly.pdbx_seq_one_letter_code
_entity_poly.pdbx_strand_id
1 'polypeptide(L)'
;MKRALATIALLAAALAGTAHAATFNFYGTMSGENEAPANASAATGDFTAILDDVANSFFVDLSYSGLSTNASIGILHCCAPAGANAVSILNFTGFPSATSGTYSSTLFGLTEADITGIKSGLSYINIHTVALPQGEIRGQLISSAGAAIPEPVTWVMIVVGFGVLGSSLRRKQRQKLRFNFG
;
A
#
# COMPACT_ATOMS: atom_id res chain seq x y z
N MET A 1 -14.10 46.43 -1.07
CA MET A 1 -13.16 45.53 -1.77
C MET A 1 -12.26 44.75 -0.80
N LYS A 2 -11.62 45.40 0.19
CA LYS A 2 -10.73 44.73 1.16
C LYS A 2 -11.40 43.64 2.05
N ARG A 3 -12.70 43.76 2.34
CA ARG A 3 -13.45 42.77 3.16
C ARG A 3 -13.89 41.51 2.39
N ALA A 4 -13.91 41.55 1.06
CA ALA A 4 -14.30 40.41 0.22
C ALA A 4 -13.11 39.45 -0.04
N LEU A 5 -11.88 39.95 0.02
CA LEU A 5 -10.68 39.10 -0.09
C LEU A 5 -10.43 38.26 1.17
N ALA A 6 -10.73 38.80 2.36
CA ALA A 6 -10.50 38.10 3.63
C ALA A 6 -11.38 36.84 3.81
N THR A 7 -12.61 36.85 3.28
CA THR A 7 -13.54 35.71 3.36
C THR A 7 -13.21 34.59 2.36
N ILE A 8 -12.56 34.90 1.24
CA ILE A 8 -12.12 33.90 0.25
C ILE A 8 -10.89 33.13 0.77
N ALA A 9 -9.99 33.79 1.49
CA ALA A 9 -8.81 33.16 2.07
C ALA A 9 -9.15 32.19 3.23
N LEU A 10 -10.14 32.52 4.07
CA LEU A 10 -10.60 31.61 5.14
C LEU A 10 -11.31 30.35 4.61
N LEU A 11 -11.98 30.43 3.46
CA LEU A 11 -12.66 29.27 2.86
C LEU A 11 -11.67 28.31 2.19
N ALA A 12 -10.55 28.81 1.65
CA ALA A 12 -9.50 27.99 1.03
C ALA A 12 -8.68 27.20 2.07
N ALA A 13 -8.48 27.75 3.27
CA ALA A 13 -7.77 27.05 4.35
C ALA A 13 -8.60 25.92 4.99
N ALA A 14 -9.94 25.99 4.92
CA ALA A 14 -10.84 24.96 5.45
C ALA A 14 -11.03 23.75 4.51
N LEU A 15 -10.49 23.82 3.29
CA LEU A 15 -10.53 22.75 2.27
C LEU A 15 -9.17 22.06 2.08
N ALA A 16 -8.14 22.46 2.84
CA ALA A 16 -6.89 21.73 2.92
C ALA A 16 -7.14 20.45 3.73
N GLY A 17 -7.68 19.42 3.08
CA GLY A 17 -7.71 18.08 3.64
C GLY A 17 -6.29 17.70 4.06
N THR A 18 -6.13 17.21 5.29
CA THR A 18 -4.86 16.63 5.72
C THR A 18 -4.55 15.47 4.78
N ALA A 19 -3.48 15.59 3.99
CA ALA A 19 -2.94 14.48 3.23
C ALA A 19 -2.50 13.41 4.24
N HIS A 20 -3.30 12.36 4.39
CA HIS A 20 -2.92 11.19 5.16
C HIS A 20 -2.09 10.30 4.23
N ALA A 21 -0.87 9.94 4.63
CA ALA A 21 -0.12 8.89 3.95
C ALA A 21 -0.96 7.61 4.01
N ALA A 22 -1.39 7.11 2.85
CA ALA A 22 -2.11 5.84 2.75
C ALA A 22 -1.07 4.74 2.65
N THR A 23 -1.00 3.87 3.66
CA THR A 23 -0.14 2.70 3.60
C THR A 23 -0.79 1.60 2.76
N PHE A 24 0.03 0.79 2.10
CA PHE A 24 -0.41 -0.35 1.31
C PHE A 24 -0.24 -1.62 2.13
N ASN A 25 -1.36 -2.28 2.42
CA ASN A 25 -1.37 -3.51 3.19
C ASN A 25 -1.33 -4.72 2.24
N PHE A 26 -0.55 -5.72 2.62
CA PHE A 26 -0.38 -6.96 1.89
C PHE A 26 -0.48 -8.15 2.84
N TYR A 27 -0.76 -9.30 2.26
CA TYR A 27 -0.69 -10.60 2.92
C TYR A 27 -0.17 -11.66 1.94
N GLY A 28 0.26 -12.80 2.45
CA GLY A 28 0.64 -13.93 1.63
C GLY A 28 0.80 -15.20 2.43
N THR A 29 0.57 -16.33 1.78
CA THR A 29 0.83 -17.67 2.32
C THR A 29 2.08 -18.24 1.66
N MET A 30 2.87 -18.99 2.40
CA MET A 30 4.19 -19.48 2.01
C MET A 30 4.25 -21.00 1.96
N SER A 31 4.77 -21.56 0.87
CA SER A 31 4.98 -23.00 0.72
C SER A 31 6.15 -23.29 -0.24
N GLY A 32 6.63 -24.54 -0.24
CA GLY A 32 7.62 -25.01 -1.21
C GLY A 32 7.07 -25.15 -2.63
N GLU A 33 5.76 -25.36 -2.77
CA GLU A 33 5.06 -25.41 -4.06
C GLU A 33 5.05 -24.05 -4.77
N ASN A 34 5.12 -22.96 -3.99
CA ASN A 34 5.14 -21.60 -4.53
C ASN A 34 6.54 -21.17 -5.02
N GLU A 35 7.59 -21.95 -4.76
CA GLU A 35 8.94 -21.65 -5.28
C GLU A 35 9.02 -21.81 -6.80
N ALA A 36 10.06 -21.22 -7.40
CA ALA A 36 10.35 -21.35 -8.83
C ALA A 36 11.81 -21.82 -9.05
N PRO A 37 12.06 -23.11 -9.36
CA PRO A 37 11.08 -24.21 -9.44
C PRO A 37 10.55 -24.61 -8.05
N ALA A 38 9.35 -25.21 -8.02
CA ALA A 38 8.76 -25.76 -6.82
C ALA A 38 9.66 -26.82 -6.17
N ASN A 39 9.64 -26.90 -4.84
CA ASN A 39 10.37 -27.91 -4.06
C ASN A 39 9.41 -28.75 -3.19
N ALA A 40 9.95 -29.81 -2.57
CA ALA A 40 9.17 -30.77 -1.78
C ALA A 40 9.09 -30.45 -0.27
N SER A 41 9.44 -29.23 0.14
CA SER A 41 9.34 -28.84 1.56
C SER A 41 7.88 -28.89 2.02
N ALA A 42 7.65 -29.55 3.15
CA ALA A 42 6.36 -29.57 3.84
C ALA A 42 6.18 -28.34 4.75
N ALA A 43 7.13 -27.42 4.75
CA ALA A 43 7.07 -26.20 5.55
C ALA A 43 5.96 -25.28 5.06
N THR A 44 5.43 -24.50 5.99
CA THR A 44 4.39 -23.52 5.75
C THR A 44 4.74 -22.21 6.43
N GLY A 45 4.18 -21.12 5.93
CA GLY A 45 4.22 -19.84 6.61
C GLY A 45 3.15 -18.90 6.11
N ASP A 46 2.94 -17.83 6.86
CA ASP A 46 2.00 -16.77 6.54
C ASP A 46 2.62 -15.43 6.93
N PHE A 47 2.30 -14.39 6.19
CA PHE A 47 2.71 -13.04 6.54
C PHE A 47 1.66 -11.99 6.23
N THR A 48 1.76 -10.89 6.95
CA THR A 48 1.21 -9.59 6.57
C THR A 48 2.36 -8.61 6.38
N ALA A 49 2.15 -7.61 5.52
CA ALA A 49 3.13 -6.56 5.30
C ALA A 49 2.45 -5.22 5.07
N ILE A 50 3.15 -4.15 5.42
CA ILE A 50 2.70 -2.77 5.23
C ILE A 50 3.83 -2.01 4.53
N LEU A 51 3.52 -1.47 3.36
CA LEU A 51 4.40 -0.55 2.64
C LEU A 51 3.92 0.88 2.89
N ASP A 52 4.82 1.71 3.42
CA ASP A 52 4.66 3.16 3.45
C ASP A 52 5.58 3.76 2.37
N ASP A 53 4.97 4.21 1.26
CA ASP A 53 5.70 4.75 0.12
C ASP A 53 6.18 6.21 0.34
N VAL A 54 5.68 6.88 1.37
CA VAL A 54 6.14 8.22 1.77
C VAL A 54 7.34 8.11 2.71
N ALA A 55 7.25 7.22 3.71
CA ALA A 55 8.34 6.95 4.65
C ALA A 55 9.42 6.01 4.09
N ASN A 56 9.19 5.45 2.90
CA ASN A 56 10.03 4.43 2.27
C ASN A 56 10.36 3.26 3.23
N SER A 57 9.31 2.73 3.86
CA SER A 57 9.42 1.69 4.88
C SER A 57 8.55 0.48 4.55
N PHE A 58 9.06 -0.70 4.86
CA PHE A 58 8.38 -1.97 4.65
C PHE A 58 8.33 -2.72 5.98
N PHE A 59 7.17 -2.73 6.62
CA PHE A 59 6.91 -3.56 7.78
C PHE A 59 6.47 -4.95 7.33
N VAL A 60 6.99 -5.99 7.97
CA VAL A 60 6.58 -7.38 7.79
C VAL A 60 6.31 -8.01 9.15
N ASP A 61 5.21 -8.74 9.25
CA ASP A 61 4.91 -9.66 10.35
C ASP A 61 4.62 -11.04 9.76
N LEU A 62 5.52 -11.98 10.05
CA LEU A 62 5.60 -13.28 9.41
C LEU A 62 5.69 -14.39 10.45
N SER A 63 5.05 -15.51 10.18
CA SER A 63 5.20 -16.76 10.93
C SER A 63 5.51 -17.92 9.98
N TYR A 64 6.30 -18.89 10.45
CA TYR A 64 6.66 -20.06 9.67
C TYR A 64 6.83 -21.28 10.55
N SER A 65 6.68 -22.46 9.97
CA SER A 65 6.91 -23.73 10.65
C SER A 65 7.27 -24.87 9.70
N GLY A 66 7.98 -25.86 10.24
CA GLY A 66 8.25 -27.11 9.52
C GLY A 66 9.38 -27.03 8.50
N LEU A 67 10.26 -26.02 8.59
CA LEU A 67 11.45 -25.95 7.74
C LEU A 67 12.34 -27.19 7.97
N SER A 68 12.96 -27.66 6.90
CA SER A 68 13.82 -28.84 6.85
C SER A 68 15.10 -28.68 7.67
N THR A 69 15.63 -27.46 7.74
CA THR A 69 16.75 -27.04 8.59
C THR A 69 16.49 -25.63 9.11
N ASN A 70 17.31 -25.15 10.05
CA ASN A 70 17.16 -23.79 10.55
C ASN A 70 17.18 -22.78 9.41
N ALA A 71 16.27 -21.80 9.47
CA ALA A 71 16.29 -20.66 8.57
C ALA A 71 17.64 -19.96 8.61
N SER A 72 18.14 -19.60 7.42
CA SER A 72 19.35 -18.79 7.25
C SER A 72 18.99 -17.32 7.08
N ILE A 73 17.95 -17.02 6.30
CA ILE A 73 17.52 -15.64 6.02
C ILE A 73 16.09 -15.59 5.44
N GLY A 74 15.37 -14.51 5.72
CA GLY A 74 14.19 -14.09 4.97
C GLY A 74 14.53 -12.96 4.00
N ILE A 75 14.00 -12.98 2.78
CA ILE A 75 14.31 -12.00 1.74
C ILE A 75 13.02 -11.55 1.05
N LEU A 76 12.89 -10.24 0.82
CA LEU A 76 11.91 -9.69 -0.12
C LEU A 76 12.56 -9.59 -1.51
N HIS A 77 11.88 -10.12 -2.52
CA HIS A 77 12.30 -10.08 -3.92
C HIS A 77 11.36 -9.21 -4.77
N CYS A 78 11.93 -8.54 -5.76
CA CYS A 78 11.19 -7.82 -6.80
C CYS A 78 12.09 -7.70 -8.07
N CYS A 79 11.56 -7.54 -9.28
CA CYS A 79 10.16 -7.55 -9.64
C CYS A 79 9.90 -8.61 -10.71
N ALA A 80 9.08 -9.60 -10.38
CA ALA A 80 8.72 -10.69 -11.27
C ALA A 80 7.24 -11.08 -11.07
N PRO A 81 6.55 -11.50 -12.15
CA PRO A 81 5.21 -12.07 -12.00
C PRO A 81 5.26 -13.37 -11.17
N ALA A 82 4.12 -13.77 -10.61
CA ALA A 82 4.00 -15.04 -9.90
C ALA A 82 4.51 -16.22 -10.77
N GLY A 83 5.32 -17.09 -10.18
CA GLY A 83 5.96 -18.22 -10.87
C GLY A 83 7.31 -17.90 -11.53
N ALA A 84 7.79 -16.65 -11.48
CA ALA A 84 9.13 -16.27 -11.93
C ALA A 84 10.02 -15.78 -10.79
N ASN A 85 11.33 -15.93 -10.94
CA ASN A 85 12.31 -15.43 -9.97
C ASN A 85 12.64 -13.96 -10.20
N ALA A 86 12.87 -13.24 -9.11
CA ALA A 86 13.28 -11.84 -9.09
C ALA A 86 14.56 -11.65 -8.27
N VAL A 87 15.18 -10.48 -8.40
CA VAL A 87 16.36 -10.12 -7.61
C VAL A 87 15.97 -9.82 -6.15
N SER A 88 16.91 -10.02 -5.23
CA SER A 88 16.73 -9.68 -3.82
C SER A 88 16.78 -8.16 -3.65
N ILE A 89 15.78 -7.59 -2.98
CA ILE A 89 15.67 -6.14 -2.77
C ILE A 89 15.78 -5.75 -1.29
N LEU A 90 15.37 -6.62 -0.36
CA LEU A 90 15.59 -6.43 1.09
C LEU A 90 15.89 -7.74 1.79
N ASN A 91 16.91 -7.72 2.66
CA ASN A 91 17.26 -8.81 3.55
C ASN A 91 16.67 -8.59 4.94
N PHE A 92 16.07 -9.63 5.52
CA PHE A 92 15.43 -9.54 6.83
C PHE A 92 16.49 -9.69 7.91
N THR A 93 17.00 -8.56 8.41
CA THR A 93 18.04 -8.54 9.44
C THR A 93 17.53 -9.15 10.75
N GLY A 94 18.33 -10.01 11.38
CA GLY A 94 17.96 -10.66 12.63
C GLY A 94 16.90 -11.75 12.48
N PHE A 95 16.75 -12.35 11.29
CA PHE A 95 15.82 -13.45 11.07
C PHE A 95 16.15 -14.64 11.99
N PRO A 96 15.15 -15.27 12.65
CA PRO A 96 15.45 -16.32 13.63
C PRO A 96 16.08 -17.54 12.96
N SER A 97 17.16 -18.06 13.55
CA SER A 97 17.74 -19.33 13.11
C SER A 97 17.04 -20.51 13.79
N ALA A 98 15.86 -20.85 13.29
CA ALA A 98 15.02 -21.94 13.79
C ALA A 98 14.25 -22.59 12.64
N THR A 99 13.68 -23.78 12.88
CA THR A 99 12.81 -24.46 11.90
C THR A 99 11.36 -23.97 11.93
N SER A 100 10.99 -23.26 13.00
CA SER A 100 9.70 -22.60 13.18
C SER A 100 9.90 -21.32 13.99
N GLY A 101 9.11 -20.30 13.73
CA GLY A 101 9.21 -19.04 14.47
C GLY A 101 8.34 -17.93 13.89
N THR A 102 8.50 -16.75 14.47
CA THR A 102 7.90 -15.52 13.98
C THR A 102 8.97 -14.46 13.74
N TYR A 103 8.71 -13.54 12.84
CA TYR A 103 9.57 -12.41 12.53
C TYR A 103 8.71 -11.17 12.30
N SER A 104 8.97 -10.13 13.09
CA SER A 104 8.29 -8.84 12.96
C SER A 104 9.32 -7.72 12.94
N SER A 105 9.37 -6.96 11.86
CA SER A 105 10.34 -5.87 11.72
C SER A 105 9.92 -4.85 10.66
N THR A 106 10.42 -3.62 10.80
CA THR A 106 10.35 -2.59 9.77
C THR A 106 11.70 -2.46 9.09
N LEU A 107 11.71 -2.60 7.78
CA LEU A 107 12.87 -2.55 6.91
C LEU A 107 12.82 -1.28 6.05
N PHE A 108 13.99 -0.84 5.61
CA PHE A 108 14.18 0.38 4.82
C PHE A 108 15.13 0.12 3.66
N GLY A 109 15.16 1.03 2.69
CA GLY A 109 16.11 0.99 1.57
C GLY A 109 15.50 0.48 0.26
N LEU A 110 14.18 0.55 0.10
CA LEU A 110 13.55 0.31 -1.20
C LEU A 110 13.86 1.48 -2.15
N THR A 111 14.01 1.15 -3.43
CA THR A 111 14.02 2.13 -4.51
C THR A 111 12.59 2.45 -4.98
N GLU A 112 12.41 3.54 -5.73
CA GLU A 112 11.10 3.86 -6.34
C GLU A 112 10.60 2.75 -7.28
N ALA A 113 11.52 2.05 -7.95
CA ALA A 113 11.21 0.91 -8.81
C ALA A 113 10.67 -0.27 -7.98
N ASP A 114 11.27 -0.55 -6.82
CA ASP A 114 10.82 -1.61 -5.91
C ASP A 114 9.42 -1.31 -5.37
N ILE A 115 9.18 -0.08 -4.92
CA ILE A 115 7.87 0.38 -4.45
C ILE A 115 6.82 0.18 -5.54
N THR A 116 7.13 0.58 -6.78
CA THR A 116 6.23 0.42 -7.92
C THR A 116 5.93 -1.05 -8.21
N GLY A 117 6.95 -1.91 -8.17
CA GLY A 117 6.80 -3.34 -8.39
C GLY A 117 6.00 -4.04 -7.29
N ILE A 118 6.24 -3.68 -6.02
CA ILE A 118 5.47 -4.19 -4.88
C ILE A 118 3.99 -3.81 -5.02
N LYS A 119 3.70 -2.54 -5.33
CA LYS A 119 2.32 -2.05 -5.55
C LYS A 119 1.64 -2.71 -6.75
N SER A 120 2.43 -3.21 -7.71
CA SER A 120 1.94 -3.94 -8.89
C SER A 120 1.80 -5.45 -8.65
N GLY A 121 2.05 -5.94 -7.43
CA GLY A 121 1.95 -7.36 -7.10
C GLY A 121 3.08 -8.22 -7.70
N LEU A 122 4.24 -7.61 -8.01
CA LEU A 122 5.40 -8.27 -8.61
C LEU A 122 6.47 -8.68 -7.60
N SER A 123 6.11 -8.76 -6.32
CA SER A 123 7.04 -9.08 -5.23
C SER A 123 6.58 -10.25 -4.39
N TYR A 124 7.55 -10.94 -3.80
CA TYR A 124 7.33 -12.09 -2.92
C TYR A 124 8.36 -12.11 -1.79
N ILE A 125 8.02 -12.79 -0.71
CA ILE A 125 8.95 -13.10 0.37
C ILE A 125 9.40 -14.55 0.22
N ASN A 126 10.69 -14.78 0.40
CA ASN A 126 11.28 -16.11 0.50
C ASN A 126 11.95 -16.31 1.86
N ILE A 127 11.87 -17.53 2.39
CA ILE A 127 12.73 -18.00 3.48
C ILE A 127 13.69 -19.04 2.91
N HIS A 128 14.98 -18.84 3.18
CA HIS A 128 16.05 -19.74 2.78
C HIS A 128 16.52 -20.54 3.99
N THR A 129 16.98 -21.75 3.73
CA THR A 129 17.62 -22.61 4.73
C THR A 129 18.94 -23.15 4.19
N VAL A 130 19.72 -23.79 5.06
CA VAL A 130 20.99 -24.41 4.64
C VAL A 130 20.74 -25.56 3.65
N ALA A 131 19.66 -26.32 3.83
CA ALA A 131 19.29 -27.40 2.93
C ALA A 131 18.73 -26.90 1.58
N LEU A 132 18.04 -25.75 1.57
CA LEU A 132 17.43 -25.15 0.38
C LEU A 132 17.88 -23.68 0.25
N PRO A 133 19.14 -23.44 -0.18
CA PRO A 133 19.72 -22.10 -0.24
C PRO A 133 19.09 -21.22 -1.32
N GLN A 134 18.43 -21.82 -2.33
CA GLN A 134 17.71 -21.08 -3.36
C GLN A 134 16.32 -20.61 -2.93
N GLY A 135 15.84 -21.05 -1.77
CA GLY A 135 14.48 -20.80 -1.26
C GLY A 135 13.85 -22.12 -0.80
N GLU A 136 13.40 -22.16 0.45
CA GLU A 136 12.63 -23.27 0.99
C GLU A 136 11.13 -23.03 0.85
N ILE A 137 10.64 -21.84 1.22
CA ILE A 137 9.24 -21.46 1.07
C ILE A 137 9.08 -20.03 0.53
N ARG A 138 8.09 -19.84 -0.36
CA ARG A 138 7.76 -18.57 -1.01
C ARG A 138 6.31 -18.18 -0.80
N GLY A 139 6.04 -16.88 -0.60
CA GLY A 139 4.69 -16.32 -0.72
C GLY A 139 4.67 -15.00 -1.47
N GLN A 140 3.78 -14.88 -2.46
CA GLN A 140 3.56 -13.63 -3.21
C GLN A 140 2.87 -12.59 -2.32
N LEU A 141 3.23 -11.30 -2.45
CA LEU A 141 2.50 -10.23 -1.80
C LEU A 141 1.17 -9.99 -2.52
N ILE A 142 0.07 -10.29 -1.83
CA ILE A 142 -1.29 -10.03 -2.31
C ILE A 142 -1.81 -8.78 -1.61
N SER A 143 -2.22 -7.78 -2.38
CA SER A 143 -2.79 -6.55 -1.81
C SER A 143 -4.09 -6.86 -1.06
N SER A 144 -4.19 -6.42 0.19
CA SER A 144 -5.48 -6.40 0.89
C SER A 144 -6.22 -5.12 0.49
N ALA A 145 -7.29 -5.28 -0.27
CA ALA A 145 -8.14 -4.16 -0.67
C ALA A 145 -8.85 -3.57 0.56
N GLY A 146 -8.20 -2.62 1.24
CA GLY A 146 -8.74 -2.06 2.50
C GLY A 146 -8.28 -0.69 2.95
N ALA A 147 -7.29 -0.03 2.32
CA ALA A 147 -6.75 1.24 2.85
C ALA A 147 -6.38 2.31 1.82
N ALA A 148 -6.89 2.25 0.59
CA ALA A 148 -6.66 3.30 -0.40
C ALA A 148 -7.95 3.74 -1.09
N ILE A 149 -8.82 4.45 -0.34
CA ILE A 149 -9.70 5.45 -0.97
C ILE A 149 -9.76 6.71 -0.10
N PRO A 150 -8.79 7.61 -0.24
CA PRO A 150 -9.08 9.03 -0.25
C PRO A 150 -8.83 9.51 -1.67
N GLU A 151 -9.75 9.18 -2.59
CA GLU A 151 -9.83 10.00 -3.79
C GLU A 151 -10.18 11.42 -3.33
N PRO A 152 -9.44 12.45 -3.78
CA PRO A 152 -9.78 13.80 -3.40
C PRO A 152 -11.20 14.05 -3.91
N VAL A 153 -12.15 14.19 -2.99
CA VAL A 153 -13.55 14.59 -3.25
C VAL A 153 -13.65 15.96 -3.94
N THR A 154 -12.53 16.56 -4.35
CA THR A 154 -12.41 17.79 -5.13
C THR A 154 -13.41 17.85 -6.28
N TRP A 155 -13.61 16.79 -7.06
CA TRP A 155 -14.59 16.81 -8.16
C TRP A 155 -16.04 16.87 -7.69
N VAL A 156 -16.39 16.10 -6.65
CA VAL A 156 -17.74 16.12 -6.04
C VAL A 156 -18.00 17.50 -5.40
N MET A 157 -17.00 18.08 -4.74
CA MET A 157 -17.10 19.39 -4.09
C MET A 157 -17.16 20.55 -5.09
N ILE A 158 -16.53 20.44 -6.26
CA ILE A 158 -16.68 21.40 -7.36
C ILE A 158 -18.11 21.40 -7.89
N VAL A 159 -18.68 20.22 -8.20
CA VAL A 159 -20.04 20.12 -8.74
C VAL A 159 -21.09 20.63 -7.74
N VAL A 160 -20.96 20.26 -6.47
CA VAL A 160 -21.87 20.72 -5.40
C VAL A 160 -21.70 22.24 -5.16
N GLY A 161 -20.46 22.74 -5.10
CA GLY A 161 -20.16 24.15 -4.87
C GLY A 161 -20.70 25.08 -5.96
N PHE A 162 -20.45 24.74 -7.23
CA PHE A 162 -20.96 25.54 -8.36
C PHE A 162 -22.48 25.38 -8.56
N GLY A 163 -23.06 24.22 -8.21
CA GLY A 163 -24.51 24.02 -8.26
C GLY A 163 -25.30 24.87 -7.26
N VAL A 164 -24.81 24.99 -6.02
CA VAL A 164 -25.44 25.83 -4.99
C VAL A 164 -25.27 27.32 -5.31
N LEU A 165 -24.10 27.76 -5.76
CA LEU A 165 -23.88 29.14 -6.19
C LEU A 165 -24.73 29.50 -7.42
N GLY A 166 -24.78 28.64 -8.44
CA GLY A 166 -25.60 28.85 -9.64
C GLY A 166 -27.10 28.95 -9.34
N SER A 167 -27.63 28.10 -8.46
CA SER A 167 -29.05 28.14 -8.07
C SER A 167 -29.42 29.40 -7.27
N SER A 168 -28.52 29.88 -6.41
CA SER A 168 -28.74 31.10 -5.61
C SER A 168 -28.73 32.38 -6.46
N LEU A 169 -27.85 32.46 -7.47
CA LEU A 169 -27.79 33.56 -8.43
C LEU A 169 -29.04 33.57 -9.35
N ARG A 170 -29.49 32.38 -9.76
CA ARG A 170 -30.71 32.21 -10.59
C ARG A 170 -31.99 32.61 -9.85
N ARG A 171 -32.07 32.36 -8.53
CA ARG A 171 -33.21 32.81 -7.70
C ARG A 171 -33.30 34.33 -7.60
N LYS A 172 -32.17 35.03 -7.44
CA LYS A 172 -32.15 36.51 -7.35
C LYS A 172 -32.54 37.20 -8.66
N GLN A 173 -32.14 36.65 -9.82
CA GLN A 173 -32.58 37.20 -11.11
C GLN A 173 -34.09 37.06 -11.33
N ARG A 174 -34.69 35.93 -10.94
CA ARG A 174 -36.14 35.72 -11.08
C ARG A 174 -36.99 36.62 -10.19
N GLN A 175 -36.47 37.08 -9.05
CA GLN A 175 -37.19 38.02 -8.20
C GLN A 175 -37.17 39.46 -8.76
N LYS A 176 -36.07 39.90 -9.39
CA LYS A 176 -36.03 41.22 -10.06
C LYS A 176 -36.96 41.33 -11.27
N LEU A 177 -37.21 40.23 -11.98
CA LEU A 177 -38.10 40.20 -13.15
C LEU A 177 -39.60 40.22 -12.83
N ARG A 178 -40.00 40.00 -11.56
CA ARG A 178 -41.42 39.95 -11.15
C ARG A 178 -41.96 41.27 -10.58
N PHE A 179 -41.11 42.26 -10.35
CA PHE A 179 -41.49 43.54 -9.74
C PHE A 179 -41.52 44.72 -10.73
N ASN A 180 -41.56 44.45 -12.04
CA ASN A 180 -41.51 45.51 -13.07
C ASN A 180 -42.76 45.57 -13.98
N PHE A 181 -43.93 45.21 -13.44
CA PHE A 181 -45.24 45.53 -14.01
C PHE A 181 -46.20 45.92 -12.88
N GLY A 182 -46.64 47.18 -12.88
CA GLY A 182 -47.64 47.74 -11.96
C GLY A 182 -47.09 48.87 -11.11
#